data_AF-A0A9N7RL63-F1
#
_entry.id   AF-A0A9N7RL63-F1
#
_cell.length_a   1.000
_cell.length_b   1.000
_cell.length_c   1.000
_cell.angle_alpha   90.00
_cell.angle_beta   90.00
_cell.angle_gamma   90.00
#
_symmetry.space_group_name_H-M   'P 1'
#
loop_
_entity.id
_entity.type
_entity.pdbx_description
1 polymer ?
#
loop_
_entity_poly.entity_id
_entity_poly.type
_entity_poly.pdbx_seq_one_letter_code
_entity_poly.pdbx_strand_id
1 'polypeptide(L)'
;MAAKKGEGPAIGIDLGTTYSCVGVWHHDRVEIIANDQGNRTTPSYVAFANGERLIGEAAKNQAGVNPANTVFDAKRLIGRRYSDASVQADIKLWPFKVVPGPTNKPMIVVSYKGEEKQFPPEEISSMVLTKMAAIAGSFLGPTPIRDAVITVPAYFSDSQRQGTKDAGAIAGLNVIRIINEPTAAAIAYGLDYKAAAAAWGEKKNVFVFDLGGGTCDVSLLTIDKGTFEVRATAGDTHLGGEDFDNRIVAHFAAEFQRKYNEDLSENPRALRRLRTASERAKRILSTNIETTTAKTLVVSPRVTYDLEENRC
;
A
#
# COMPACT_ATOMS: atom_id res chain seq x y z
N MET A 1 23.33 13.29 -24.62
CA MET A 1 23.12 14.52 -23.81
C MET A 1 22.28 14.14 -22.61
N ALA A 2 22.69 14.49 -21.39
CA ALA A 2 21.85 14.27 -20.21
C ALA A 2 20.69 15.28 -20.26
N ALA A 3 19.45 14.81 -20.42
CA ALA A 3 18.25 15.65 -20.37
C ALA A 3 18.23 16.47 -19.06
N LYS A 4 17.85 17.74 -19.13
CA LYS A 4 17.78 18.64 -17.96
C LYS A 4 16.59 18.26 -17.07
N LYS A 5 16.64 18.70 -15.80
CA LYS A 5 15.52 18.62 -14.85
C LYS A 5 14.29 19.31 -15.48
N GLY A 6 13.16 18.61 -15.60
CA GLY A 6 11.93 19.13 -16.24
C GLY A 6 11.74 18.85 -17.74
N GLU A 7 12.57 18.04 -18.39
CA GLU A 7 12.44 17.69 -19.82
C GLU A 7 11.83 16.29 -20.08
N GLY A 8 11.00 15.76 -19.18
CA GLY A 8 10.37 14.44 -19.34
C GLY A 8 8.96 14.36 -18.76
N PRO A 9 8.21 13.29 -19.03
CA PRO A 9 6.87 13.11 -18.49
C PRO A 9 6.91 13.05 -16.95
N ALA A 10 6.02 13.81 -16.31
CA ALA A 10 5.80 13.73 -14.87
C ALA A 10 4.71 12.71 -14.56
N ILE A 11 4.90 11.93 -13.51
CA ILE A 11 3.93 10.91 -13.05
C ILE A 11 3.31 11.29 -11.70
N GLY A 12 2.08 10.85 -11.49
CA GLY A 12 1.45 10.86 -10.17
C GLY A 12 1.60 9.48 -9.53
N ILE A 13 2.10 9.42 -8.31
CA ILE A 13 2.21 8.17 -7.55
C ILE A 13 1.37 8.28 -6.30
N ASP A 14 0.41 7.36 -6.17
CA ASP A 14 -0.21 7.06 -4.89
C ASP A 14 0.62 6.01 -4.16
N LEU A 15 1.38 6.44 -3.14
CA LEU A 15 2.19 5.54 -2.32
C LEU A 15 1.34 5.07 -1.15
N GLY A 16 0.44 4.11 -1.34
CA GLY A 16 -0.41 3.61 -0.28
C GLY A 16 0.28 2.64 0.68
N THR A 17 -0.33 2.42 1.84
CA THR A 17 0.19 1.53 2.89
C THR A 17 0.33 0.08 2.41
N THR A 18 -0.70 -0.45 1.75
CA THR A 18 -0.76 -1.85 1.29
C THR A 18 -0.56 -1.99 -0.22
N TYR A 19 -1.02 -1.03 -1.01
CA TYR A 19 -0.86 -0.97 -2.46
C TYR A 19 -0.48 0.43 -2.90
N SER A 20 0.27 0.52 -3.98
CA SER A 20 0.61 1.76 -4.66
C SER A 20 0.00 1.77 -6.07
N CYS A 21 -0.28 2.96 -6.58
CA CYS A 21 -0.80 3.20 -7.92
C CYS A 21 0.06 4.25 -8.62
N VAL A 22 0.19 4.14 -9.95
CA VAL A 22 0.89 5.13 -10.76
C VAL A 22 0.03 5.55 -11.94
N GLY A 23 -0.06 6.85 -12.15
CA GLY A 23 -0.78 7.47 -13.25
C GLY A 23 0.06 8.51 -13.97
N VAL A 24 -0.31 8.80 -15.20
CA VAL A 24 0.32 9.82 -16.04
C VAL A 24 -0.75 10.68 -16.71
N TRP A 25 -0.49 11.98 -16.85
CA TRP A 25 -1.28 12.81 -17.75
C TRP A 25 -0.74 12.65 -19.18
N HIS A 26 -1.51 12.03 -20.05
CA HIS A 26 -1.10 11.66 -21.41
C HIS A 26 -2.29 11.76 -22.36
N HIS A 27 -2.08 12.34 -23.55
CA HIS A 27 -3.16 12.60 -24.54
C HIS A 27 -4.39 13.31 -23.93
N ASP A 28 -4.15 14.39 -23.18
CA ASP A 28 -5.18 15.21 -22.53
C ASP A 28 -6.13 14.47 -21.58
N ARG A 29 -5.67 13.35 -21.00
CA ARG A 29 -6.39 12.61 -19.97
C ARG A 29 -5.43 12.02 -18.94
N VAL A 30 -5.98 11.61 -17.80
CA VAL A 30 -5.27 10.77 -16.84
C VAL A 30 -5.35 9.31 -17.30
N GLU A 31 -4.20 8.65 -17.40
CA GLU A 31 -4.12 7.20 -17.61
C GLU A 31 -3.53 6.52 -16.38
N ILE A 32 -4.25 5.55 -15.83
CA ILE A 32 -3.77 4.68 -14.76
C ILE A 32 -3.04 3.49 -15.37
N ILE A 33 -1.77 3.33 -15.00
CA ILE A 33 -0.86 2.41 -15.67
C ILE A 33 -0.91 1.05 -14.97
N ALA A 34 -1.20 0.00 -15.74
CA ALA A 34 -1.12 -1.37 -15.26
C ALA A 34 0.35 -1.82 -15.13
N ASN A 35 0.64 -2.63 -14.11
CA ASN A 35 1.94 -3.27 -13.94
C ASN A 35 2.15 -4.43 -14.94
N ASP A 36 3.28 -5.12 -14.81
CA ASP A 36 3.67 -6.27 -15.63
C ASP A 36 2.72 -7.48 -15.55
N GLN A 37 1.82 -7.51 -14.57
CA GLN A 37 0.77 -8.52 -14.43
C GLN A 37 -0.61 -8.04 -14.89
N GLY A 38 -0.72 -6.82 -15.42
CA GLY A 38 -1.99 -6.22 -15.83
C GLY A 38 -2.78 -5.56 -14.69
N ASN A 39 -2.24 -5.55 -13.45
CA ASN A 39 -2.93 -4.94 -12.31
C ASN A 39 -2.68 -3.43 -12.27
N ARG A 40 -3.73 -2.64 -12.05
CA ARG A 40 -3.66 -1.17 -11.93
C ARG A 40 -3.13 -0.67 -10.59
N THR A 41 -2.97 -1.57 -9.62
CA THR A 41 -2.30 -1.30 -8.35
C THR A 41 -1.24 -2.37 -8.13
N THR A 42 -0.17 -2.01 -7.43
CA THR A 42 0.94 -2.90 -7.12
C THR A 42 1.12 -2.96 -5.61
N PRO A 43 1.26 -4.14 -4.99
CA PRO A 43 1.48 -4.24 -3.55
C PRO A 43 2.67 -3.41 -3.08
N SER A 44 2.54 -2.70 -1.96
CA SER A 44 3.62 -1.95 -1.31
C SER A 44 4.52 -2.88 -0.50
N TYR A 45 5.03 -3.92 -1.15
CA TYR A 45 5.83 -5.00 -0.55
C TYR A 45 7.24 -5.01 -1.14
N VAL A 46 8.23 -5.24 -0.27
CA VAL A 46 9.64 -5.41 -0.65
C VAL A 46 10.18 -6.66 0.05
N ALA A 47 10.77 -7.55 -0.72
CA ALA A 47 11.32 -8.81 -0.23
C ALA A 47 12.79 -8.94 -0.60
N PHE A 48 13.59 -9.46 0.34
CA PHE A 48 15.00 -9.75 0.15
C PHE A 48 15.17 -11.27 0.09
N ALA A 49 15.57 -11.79 -1.08
CA ALA A 49 15.65 -13.23 -1.33
C ALA A 49 16.73 -13.56 -2.35
N ASN A 50 17.52 -14.61 -2.11
CA ASN A 50 18.47 -15.19 -3.08
C ASN A 50 19.42 -14.17 -3.75
N GLY A 51 19.79 -13.11 -3.03
CA GLY A 51 20.68 -12.06 -3.54
C GLY A 51 19.99 -11.00 -4.42
N GLU A 52 18.68 -11.07 -4.56
CA GLU A 52 17.83 -10.12 -5.28
C GLU A 52 16.83 -9.41 -4.36
N ARG A 53 16.29 -8.30 -4.84
CA ARG A 53 15.19 -7.57 -4.21
C ARG A 53 13.95 -7.76 -5.07
N LEU A 54 12.94 -8.42 -4.51
CA LEU A 54 11.63 -8.55 -5.14
C LEU A 54 10.76 -7.41 -4.65
N ILE A 55 9.95 -6.82 -5.53
CA ILE A 55 9.08 -5.68 -5.21
C ILE A 55 7.70 -5.93 -5.82
N GLY A 56 6.62 -5.55 -5.12
CA GLY A 56 5.26 -5.71 -5.61
C GLY A 56 4.72 -7.12 -5.42
N GLU A 57 4.05 -7.64 -6.45
CA GLU A 57 3.42 -8.97 -6.43
C GLU A 57 4.41 -10.10 -6.14
N ALA A 58 5.61 -10.02 -6.73
CA ALA A 58 6.67 -11.01 -6.48
C ALA A 58 7.06 -11.08 -4.98
N ALA A 59 7.15 -9.92 -4.31
CA ALA A 59 7.41 -9.85 -2.89
C ALA A 59 6.21 -10.36 -2.06
N LYS A 60 4.99 -9.95 -2.42
CA LYS A 60 3.77 -10.39 -1.73
C LYS A 60 3.58 -11.90 -1.79
N ASN A 61 3.84 -12.52 -2.94
CA ASN A 61 3.66 -13.96 -3.18
C ASN A 61 4.58 -14.83 -2.31
N GLN A 62 5.80 -14.37 -2.01
CA GLN A 62 6.74 -15.12 -1.17
C GLN A 62 6.61 -14.84 0.33
N ALA A 63 5.74 -13.92 0.75
CA ALA A 63 5.61 -13.49 2.14
C ALA A 63 5.30 -14.64 3.12
N GLY A 64 4.65 -15.71 2.67
CA GLY A 64 4.37 -16.89 3.49
C GLY A 64 5.54 -17.86 3.65
N VAL A 65 6.56 -17.79 2.79
CA VAL A 65 7.74 -18.65 2.81
C VAL A 65 8.95 -17.92 3.40
N ASN A 66 9.04 -16.62 3.17
CA ASN A 66 10.13 -15.77 3.62
C ASN A 66 9.60 -14.54 4.40
N PRO A 67 8.90 -14.75 5.52
CA PRO A 67 8.19 -13.67 6.23
C PRO A 67 9.15 -12.66 6.89
N ALA A 68 10.25 -13.12 7.49
CA ALA A 68 11.20 -12.26 8.20
C ALA A 68 11.95 -11.27 7.29
N ASN A 69 12.04 -11.56 5.98
CA ASN A 69 12.70 -10.70 4.99
C ASN A 69 11.73 -10.13 3.95
N THR A 70 10.42 -10.17 4.22
CA THR A 70 9.40 -9.53 3.40
C THR A 70 8.77 -8.39 4.18
N VAL A 71 9.11 -7.17 3.79
CA VAL A 71 8.69 -5.93 4.42
C VAL A 71 7.44 -5.39 3.72
N PHE A 72 6.46 -5.01 4.52
CA PHE A 72 5.23 -4.31 4.13
C PHE A 72 4.94 -3.24 5.19
N ASP A 73 3.93 -2.39 4.98
CA ASP A 73 3.55 -1.30 5.90
C ASP A 73 4.66 -0.30 6.25
N ALA A 74 5.72 -0.18 5.43
CA ALA A 74 6.81 0.76 5.70
C ALA A 74 6.31 2.22 5.84
N LYS A 75 5.18 2.56 5.19
CA LYS A 75 4.50 3.86 5.33
C LYS A 75 4.03 4.16 6.76
N ARG A 76 3.77 3.14 7.59
CA ARG A 76 3.45 3.32 9.02
C ARG A 76 4.65 3.79 9.84
N LEU A 77 5.87 3.46 9.41
CA LEU A 77 7.13 3.79 10.09
C LEU A 77 7.77 5.10 9.64
N ILE A 78 7.51 5.51 8.39
CA ILE A 78 8.18 6.68 7.77
C ILE A 78 8.01 7.93 8.63
N GLY A 79 9.10 8.67 8.87
CA GLY A 79 9.10 9.90 9.67
C GLY A 79 8.70 9.77 11.15
N ARG A 80 8.49 8.56 11.68
CA ARG A 80 8.22 8.30 13.11
C ARG A 80 9.49 7.98 13.89
N ARG A 81 9.37 7.98 15.22
CA ARG A 81 10.41 7.47 16.11
C ARG A 81 10.10 6.04 16.52
N TYR A 82 11.15 5.24 16.68
CA TYR A 82 11.07 3.86 17.14
C TYR A 82 10.30 3.75 18.47
N SER A 83 10.50 4.69 19.40
CA SER A 83 9.82 4.70 20.69
C SER A 83 8.36 5.18 20.65
N ASP A 84 7.83 5.62 19.51
CA ASP A 84 6.43 6.06 19.44
C ASP A 84 5.50 4.88 19.76
N ALA A 85 4.45 5.12 20.55
CA ALA A 85 3.56 4.06 21.03
C ALA A 85 2.89 3.27 19.89
N SER A 86 2.52 3.96 18.80
CA SER A 86 1.97 3.32 17.60
C SER A 86 2.98 2.41 16.91
N VAL A 87 4.25 2.85 16.79
CA VAL A 87 5.33 2.02 16.25
C VAL A 87 5.55 0.77 17.10
N GLN A 88 5.57 0.92 18.44
CA GLN A 88 5.70 -0.22 19.35
C GLN A 88 4.52 -1.19 19.31
N ALA A 89 3.31 -0.71 19.01
CA ALA A 89 2.15 -1.55 18.80
C ALA A 89 2.26 -2.33 17.47
N ASP A 90 2.61 -1.65 16.38
CA ASP A 90 2.74 -2.25 15.06
C ASP A 90 3.86 -3.29 14.97
N ILE A 91 5.00 -3.05 15.64
CA ILE A 91 6.16 -3.99 15.67
C ILE A 91 5.75 -5.38 16.16
N LYS A 92 4.77 -5.48 17.06
CA LYS A 92 4.29 -6.77 17.60
C LYS A 92 3.50 -7.58 16.56
N LEU A 93 3.03 -6.94 15.50
CA LEU A 93 2.20 -7.53 14.47
C LEU A 93 3.00 -7.99 13.25
N TRP A 94 4.23 -7.48 13.09
CA TRP A 94 5.06 -7.79 11.93
C TRP A 94 5.96 -9.00 12.14
N PRO A 95 6.17 -9.82 11.09
CA PRO A 95 7.09 -10.95 11.16
C PRO A 95 8.57 -10.56 10.96
N PHE A 96 8.83 -9.33 10.53
CA PHE A 96 10.17 -8.78 10.35
C PHE A 96 10.58 -7.95 11.56
N LYS A 97 11.88 -7.90 11.83
CA LYS A 97 12.43 -7.21 13.01
C LYS A 97 12.60 -5.73 12.71
N VAL A 98 12.25 -4.88 13.69
CA VAL A 98 12.53 -3.45 13.68
C VAL A 98 13.35 -3.12 14.92
N VAL A 99 14.41 -2.33 14.78
CA VAL A 99 15.33 -1.94 15.87
C VAL A 99 15.49 -0.42 15.94
N PRO A 100 15.87 0.15 17.10
CA PRO A 100 16.20 1.57 17.17
C PRO A 100 17.53 1.85 16.46
N GLY A 101 17.51 2.80 15.54
CA GLY A 101 18.69 3.35 14.88
C GLY A 101 19.12 4.70 15.46
N PRO A 102 20.04 5.41 14.77
CA PRO A 102 20.45 6.75 15.14
C PRO A 102 19.25 7.67 15.32
N THR A 103 19.32 8.56 16.31
CA THR A 103 18.21 9.50 16.65
C THR A 103 16.87 8.81 16.92
N ASN A 104 16.90 7.55 17.40
CA ASN A 104 15.71 6.76 17.69
C ASN A 104 14.81 6.55 16.45
N LYS A 105 15.40 6.54 15.25
CA LYS A 105 14.71 6.22 14.00
C LYS A 105 14.45 4.70 13.93
N PRO A 106 13.25 4.23 13.54
CA PRO A 106 13.03 2.80 13.37
C PRO A 106 13.84 2.28 12.17
N MET A 107 14.54 1.16 12.36
CA MET A 107 15.34 0.50 11.32
C MET A 107 14.83 -0.92 11.09
N ILE A 108 14.50 -1.25 9.85
CA ILE A 108 13.97 -2.55 9.45
C ILE A 108 15.13 -3.49 9.18
N VAL A 109 15.16 -4.63 9.85
CA VAL A 109 16.26 -5.59 9.80
C VAL A 109 15.87 -6.78 8.92
N VAL A 110 16.70 -7.06 7.92
CA VAL A 110 16.52 -8.18 6.98
C VAL A 110 17.86 -8.87 6.73
N SER A 111 17.82 -10.16 6.39
CA SER A 111 18.97 -10.87 5.83
C SER A 111 18.98 -10.71 4.31
N TYR A 112 20.06 -10.15 3.78
CA TYR A 112 20.24 -9.95 2.34
C TYR A 112 21.68 -10.25 1.94
N LYS A 113 21.85 -11.16 0.97
CA LYS A 113 23.17 -11.66 0.50
C LYS A 113 24.02 -12.26 1.63
N GLY A 114 23.39 -12.97 2.56
CA GLY A 114 24.08 -13.61 3.69
C GLY A 114 24.45 -12.67 4.84
N GLU A 115 24.12 -11.38 4.74
CA GLU A 115 24.42 -10.37 5.76
C GLU A 115 23.13 -9.82 6.37
N GLU A 116 23.16 -9.47 7.65
CA GLU A 116 22.12 -8.66 8.27
C GLU A 116 22.26 -7.21 7.78
N LYS A 117 21.17 -6.65 7.26
CA LYS A 117 21.10 -5.26 6.79
C LYS A 117 19.97 -4.53 7.47
N GLN A 118 20.22 -3.25 7.75
CA GLN A 118 19.26 -2.35 8.36
C GLN A 118 18.87 -1.29 7.35
N PHE A 119 17.57 -1.20 7.07
CA PHE A 119 17.01 -0.22 6.14
C PHE A 119 16.11 0.76 6.90
N PRO A 120 16.29 2.08 6.73
CA PRO A 120 15.29 3.02 7.19
C PRO A 120 14.01 2.89 6.33
N PRO A 121 12.84 3.29 6.84
CA PRO A 121 11.57 3.15 6.10
C PRO A 121 11.58 3.83 4.74
N GLU A 122 12.28 4.98 4.62
CA GLU A 122 12.39 5.74 3.38
C GLU A 122 13.12 4.95 2.29
N GLU A 123 14.10 4.12 2.64
CA GLU A 123 14.78 3.25 1.68
C GLU A 123 13.84 2.14 1.18
N ILE A 124 13.03 1.55 2.06
CA ILE A 124 12.02 0.56 1.63
C ILE A 124 10.97 1.21 0.72
N SER A 125 10.44 2.38 1.10
CA SER A 125 9.51 3.14 0.27
C SER A 125 10.14 3.55 -1.07
N SER A 126 11.43 3.88 -1.12
CA SER A 126 12.14 4.22 -2.36
C SER A 126 12.17 3.06 -3.35
N MET A 127 12.24 1.81 -2.87
CA MET A 127 12.21 0.63 -3.74
C MET A 127 10.83 0.49 -4.40
N VAL A 128 9.74 0.74 -3.64
CA VAL A 128 8.38 0.78 -4.19
C VAL A 128 8.24 1.90 -5.22
N LEU A 129 8.72 3.10 -4.92
CA LEU A 129 8.70 4.24 -5.85
C LEU A 129 9.51 3.96 -7.12
N THR A 130 10.64 3.29 -7.00
CA THR A 130 11.47 2.86 -8.15
C THR A 130 10.68 1.90 -9.04
N LYS A 131 9.94 0.93 -8.48
CA LYS A 131 9.07 0.03 -9.25
C LYS A 131 7.94 0.81 -9.94
N MET A 132 7.33 1.79 -9.28
CA MET A 132 6.27 2.62 -9.87
C MET A 132 6.80 3.44 -11.05
N ALA A 133 7.97 4.06 -10.90
CA ALA A 133 8.64 4.78 -11.98
C ALA A 133 9.00 3.86 -13.16
N ALA A 134 9.48 2.64 -12.88
CA ALA A 134 9.80 1.65 -13.92
C ALA A 134 8.55 1.19 -14.70
N ILE A 135 7.41 1.00 -14.02
CA ILE A 135 6.13 0.68 -14.65
C ILE A 135 5.72 1.79 -15.61
N ALA A 136 5.77 3.05 -15.17
CA ALA A 136 5.43 4.19 -16.00
C ALA A 136 6.40 4.39 -17.17
N GLY A 137 7.71 4.24 -16.95
CA GLY A 137 8.73 4.35 -17.99
C GLY A 137 8.60 3.30 -19.09
N SER A 138 8.20 2.08 -18.72
CA SER A 138 7.90 1.00 -19.68
C SER A 138 6.65 1.30 -20.51
N PHE A 139 5.63 1.89 -19.90
CA PHE A 139 4.39 2.28 -20.57
C PHE A 139 4.59 3.42 -21.59
N LEU A 140 5.44 4.40 -21.28
CA LEU A 140 5.65 5.60 -22.11
C LEU A 140 6.70 5.44 -23.23
N GLY A 141 7.15 4.21 -23.53
CA GLY A 141 8.17 3.96 -24.56
C GLY A 141 9.60 3.94 -23.98
N PRO A 142 9.96 2.85 -23.27
CA PRO A 142 11.16 2.67 -22.44
C PRO A 142 11.98 3.92 -22.09
N THR A 143 11.39 4.85 -21.34
CA THR A 143 12.01 6.15 -21.01
C THR A 143 12.22 6.32 -19.50
N PRO A 144 13.32 6.93 -19.04
CA PRO A 144 13.52 7.20 -17.63
C PRO A 144 12.53 8.24 -17.11
N ILE A 145 11.80 7.90 -16.05
CA ILE A 145 10.95 8.83 -15.33
C ILE A 145 11.77 9.58 -14.29
N ARG A 146 11.68 10.91 -14.31
CA ARG A 146 12.47 11.79 -13.44
C ARG A 146 11.62 12.63 -12.51
N ASP A 147 10.40 12.94 -12.90
CA ASP A 147 9.57 13.91 -12.21
C ASP A 147 8.33 13.22 -11.66
N ALA A 148 8.03 13.45 -10.38
CA ALA A 148 6.88 12.82 -9.73
C ALA A 148 6.16 13.77 -8.76
N VAL A 149 4.85 13.62 -8.68
CA VAL A 149 4.02 14.09 -7.56
C VAL A 149 3.63 12.86 -6.74
N ILE A 150 3.86 12.90 -5.43
CA ILE A 150 3.59 11.76 -4.54
C ILE A 150 2.51 12.16 -3.54
N THR A 151 1.53 11.30 -3.32
CA THR A 151 0.46 11.52 -2.33
C THR A 151 0.88 11.10 -0.92
N VAL A 152 0.31 11.75 0.09
CA VAL A 152 0.40 11.37 1.50
C VAL A 152 -0.93 11.64 2.21
N PRO A 153 -1.21 10.97 3.35
CA PRO A 153 -2.41 11.29 4.13
C PRO A 153 -2.38 12.74 4.62
N ALA A 154 -3.56 13.37 4.75
CA ALA A 154 -3.62 14.79 5.09
C ALA A 154 -3.05 15.12 6.49
N TYR A 155 -3.16 14.19 7.44
CA TYR A 155 -2.64 14.30 8.81
C TYR A 155 -1.14 14.00 8.92
N PHE A 156 -0.43 13.66 7.83
CA PHE A 156 1.01 13.45 7.89
C PHE A 156 1.73 14.73 8.37
N SER A 157 2.53 14.55 9.42
CA SER A 157 3.43 15.58 9.95
C SER A 157 4.54 15.94 8.96
N ASP A 158 5.21 17.07 9.21
CA ASP A 158 6.33 17.53 8.37
C ASP A 158 7.45 16.49 8.27
N SER A 159 7.75 15.77 9.35
CA SER A 159 8.73 14.68 9.36
C SER A 159 8.34 13.54 8.40
N GLN A 160 7.07 13.15 8.37
CA GLN A 160 6.58 12.08 7.50
C GLN A 160 6.52 12.52 6.03
N ARG A 161 6.15 13.78 5.78
CA ARG A 161 6.20 14.39 4.45
C ARG A 161 7.63 14.46 3.92
N GLN A 162 8.57 14.87 4.77
CA GLN A 162 9.97 14.93 4.41
C GLN A 162 10.53 13.52 4.16
N GLY A 163 10.24 12.53 5.02
CA GLY A 163 10.64 11.15 4.79
C GLY A 163 10.11 10.58 3.47
N THR A 164 8.87 10.89 3.10
CA THR A 164 8.29 10.47 1.80
C THR A 164 9.01 11.16 0.63
N LYS A 165 9.36 12.44 0.77
CA LYS A 165 10.14 13.19 -0.22
C LYS A 165 11.55 12.63 -0.37
N ASP A 166 12.20 12.27 0.74
CA ASP A 166 13.52 11.64 0.78
C ASP A 166 13.48 10.27 0.10
N ALA A 167 12.43 9.47 0.33
CA ALA A 167 12.23 8.20 -0.38
C ALA A 167 12.17 8.41 -1.91
N GLY A 168 11.48 9.47 -2.37
CA GLY A 168 11.46 9.85 -3.78
C GLY A 168 12.84 10.24 -4.31
N ALA A 169 13.61 11.01 -3.53
CA ALA A 169 14.98 11.38 -3.89
C ALA A 169 15.91 10.17 -3.98
N ILE A 170 15.82 9.22 -3.04
CA ILE A 170 16.58 7.96 -3.05
C ILE A 170 16.21 7.11 -4.28
N ALA A 171 14.95 7.14 -4.70
CA ALA A 171 14.47 6.50 -5.93
C ALA A 171 14.93 7.20 -7.23
N GLY A 172 15.69 8.31 -7.13
CA GLY A 172 16.12 9.10 -8.28
C GLY A 172 15.05 10.01 -8.88
N LEU A 173 13.94 10.23 -8.16
CA LEU A 173 12.85 11.10 -8.58
C LEU A 173 13.02 12.52 -8.03
N ASN A 174 12.84 13.50 -8.90
CA ASN A 174 12.52 14.86 -8.50
C ASN A 174 11.05 14.93 -8.06
N VAL A 175 10.85 14.95 -6.75
CA VAL A 175 9.52 15.10 -6.15
C VAL A 175 9.09 16.57 -6.30
N ILE A 176 8.33 16.87 -7.35
CA ILE A 176 7.82 18.21 -7.67
C ILE A 176 6.97 18.73 -6.51
N ARG A 177 6.10 17.86 -5.99
CA ARG A 177 5.16 18.19 -4.92
C ARG A 177 4.77 16.94 -4.14
N ILE A 178 4.64 17.10 -2.84
CA ILE A 178 3.86 16.19 -2.00
C ILE A 178 2.45 16.77 -1.91
N ILE A 179 1.43 15.98 -2.24
CA ILE A 179 0.02 16.40 -2.18
C ILE A 179 -0.74 15.52 -1.20
N ASN A 180 -1.79 16.06 -0.58
CA ASN A 180 -2.65 15.26 0.27
C ASN A 180 -3.50 14.31 -0.59
N GLU A 181 -3.60 13.04 -0.19
CA GLU A 181 -4.49 12.03 -0.77
C GLU A 181 -5.92 12.55 -1.00
N PRO A 182 -6.61 13.13 0.00
CA PRO A 182 -7.98 13.63 -0.21
C PRO A 182 -8.03 14.83 -1.17
N THR A 183 -6.96 15.62 -1.28
CA THR A 183 -6.87 16.70 -2.27
C THR A 183 -6.65 16.13 -3.68
N ALA A 184 -5.83 15.09 -3.84
CA ALA A 184 -5.65 14.40 -5.11
C ALA A 184 -6.95 13.75 -5.58
N ALA A 185 -7.68 13.08 -4.66
CA ALA A 185 -9.00 12.53 -4.93
C ALA A 185 -10.01 13.61 -5.33
N ALA A 186 -10.04 14.75 -4.62
CA ALA A 186 -10.89 15.88 -4.97
C ALA A 186 -10.51 16.51 -6.32
N ILE A 187 -9.23 16.56 -6.69
CA ILE A 187 -8.78 17.00 -8.01
C ILE A 187 -9.27 16.03 -9.08
N ALA A 188 -9.14 14.72 -8.88
CA ALA A 188 -9.65 13.72 -9.81
C ALA A 188 -11.17 13.87 -10.01
N TYR A 189 -11.92 13.97 -8.91
CA TYR A 189 -13.36 14.26 -8.95
C TYR A 189 -13.67 15.59 -9.64
N GLY A 190 -12.89 16.64 -9.33
CA GLY A 190 -13.06 18.00 -9.84
C GLY A 190 -12.71 18.16 -11.32
N LEU A 191 -11.82 17.34 -11.88
CA LEU A 191 -11.48 17.31 -13.31
C LEU A 191 -12.65 16.75 -14.12
N ASP A 192 -13.19 15.59 -13.69
CA ASP A 192 -14.42 15.04 -14.25
C ASP A 192 -15.58 16.03 -14.07
N TYR A 193 -15.61 16.70 -12.92
CA TYR A 193 -16.61 17.72 -12.63
C TYR A 193 -16.45 18.96 -13.51
N LYS A 194 -15.25 19.43 -13.87
CA LYS A 194 -15.06 20.60 -14.75
C LYS A 194 -15.67 20.38 -16.14
N ALA A 195 -15.60 19.17 -16.67
CA ALA A 195 -16.32 18.79 -17.89
C ALA A 195 -17.85 18.88 -17.71
N ALA A 196 -18.36 18.65 -16.49
CA ALA A 196 -19.76 18.81 -16.11
C ALA A 196 -20.13 20.21 -15.55
N ALA A 197 -19.16 21.04 -15.17
CA ALA A 197 -19.32 22.27 -14.38
C ALA A 197 -19.59 23.52 -15.21
N ALA A 198 -19.67 23.41 -16.53
CA ALA A 198 -20.29 24.46 -17.36
C ALA A 198 -21.74 24.76 -16.89
N ALA A 199 -22.34 23.92 -16.04
CA ALA A 199 -23.67 24.09 -15.46
C ALA A 199 -23.72 24.62 -14.01
N TRP A 200 -22.61 24.80 -13.27
CA TRP A 200 -22.67 25.11 -11.82
C TRP A 200 -21.67 26.20 -11.40
N GLY A 201 -22.18 27.41 -11.12
CA GLY A 201 -21.41 28.61 -10.82
C GLY A 201 -20.97 28.82 -9.36
N GLU A 202 -20.90 27.79 -8.51
CA GLU A 202 -20.77 27.99 -7.06
C GLU A 202 -19.71 27.11 -6.37
N LYS A 203 -19.13 27.68 -5.29
CA LYS A 203 -18.28 27.05 -4.27
C LYS A 203 -18.93 25.76 -3.76
N LYS A 204 -18.16 24.67 -3.69
CA LYS A 204 -18.67 23.37 -3.22
C LYS A 204 -17.92 22.86 -2.01
N ASN A 205 -18.66 22.23 -1.10
CA ASN A 205 -18.05 21.42 -0.06
C ASN A 205 -18.09 19.95 -0.51
N VAL A 206 -16.94 19.29 -0.49
CA VAL A 206 -16.74 17.90 -0.88
C VAL A 206 -16.27 17.11 0.34
N PHE A 207 -16.99 16.04 0.64
CA PHE A 207 -16.59 15.10 1.69
C PHE A 207 -15.90 13.90 1.03
N VAL A 208 -14.62 13.70 1.34
CA VAL A 208 -13.84 12.56 0.90
C VAL A 208 -13.82 11.54 2.03
N PHE A 209 -14.27 10.33 1.71
CA PHE A 209 -14.20 9.16 2.59
C PHE A 209 -13.24 8.15 1.94
N ASP A 210 -12.08 7.94 2.56
CA ASP A 210 -11.03 7.05 2.09
C ASP A 210 -10.79 5.94 3.10
N LEU A 211 -11.33 4.75 2.81
CA LEU A 211 -11.13 3.54 3.61
C LEU A 211 -10.21 2.58 2.87
N GLY A 212 -8.91 2.72 3.13
CA GLY A 212 -7.85 1.97 2.50
C GLY A 212 -7.58 0.60 3.14
N GLY A 213 -6.41 0.06 2.87
CA GLY A 213 -5.98 -1.24 3.40
C GLY A 213 -5.74 -1.26 4.90
N GLY A 214 -5.28 -0.15 5.48
CA GLY A 214 -4.97 -0.06 6.91
C GLY A 214 -5.22 1.31 7.54
N THR A 215 -5.74 2.27 6.78
CA THR A 215 -6.11 3.59 7.29
C THR A 215 -7.52 3.94 6.80
N CYS A 216 -8.24 4.68 7.63
CA CYS A 216 -9.55 5.22 7.33
C CYS A 216 -9.47 6.73 7.55
N ASP A 217 -9.59 7.50 6.48
CA ASP A 217 -9.39 8.94 6.47
C ASP A 217 -10.62 9.64 5.92
N VAL A 218 -11.11 10.63 6.65
CA VAL A 218 -12.22 11.48 6.23
C VAL A 218 -11.76 12.92 6.15
N SER A 219 -12.10 13.59 5.05
CA SER A 219 -11.70 14.98 4.83
C SER A 219 -12.86 15.78 4.25
N LEU A 220 -13.13 16.94 4.83
CA LEU A 220 -14.02 17.94 4.25
C LEU A 220 -13.17 18.97 3.50
N LEU A 221 -13.42 19.13 2.21
CA LEU A 221 -12.75 20.09 1.35
C LEU A 221 -13.74 21.12 0.83
N THR A 222 -13.25 22.32 0.58
CA THR A 222 -13.95 23.33 -0.20
C THR A 222 -13.26 23.45 -1.56
N ILE A 223 -14.04 23.37 -2.63
CA ILE A 223 -13.61 23.63 -4.01
C ILE A 223 -14.21 24.95 -4.47
N ASP A 224 -13.37 25.92 -4.82
CA ASP A 224 -13.80 27.22 -5.33
C ASP A 224 -12.86 27.70 -6.44
N LYS A 225 -13.40 27.89 -7.66
CA LYS A 225 -12.67 28.39 -8.85
C LYS A 225 -11.31 27.69 -9.09
N GLY A 226 -11.27 26.36 -8.87
CA GLY A 226 -10.06 25.55 -9.04
C GLY A 226 -9.08 25.57 -7.85
N THR A 227 -9.42 26.28 -6.77
CA THR A 227 -8.74 26.19 -5.48
C THR A 227 -9.35 25.06 -4.66
N PHE A 228 -8.51 24.24 -4.05
CA PHE A 228 -8.91 23.13 -3.18
C PHE A 228 -8.37 23.41 -1.78
N GLU A 229 -9.26 23.58 -0.82
CA GLU A 229 -8.90 23.89 0.56
C GLU A 229 -9.43 22.81 1.50
N VAL A 230 -8.55 22.18 2.26
CA VAL A 230 -8.94 21.20 3.29
C VAL A 230 -9.46 21.96 4.51
N ARG A 231 -10.72 21.73 4.90
CA ARG A 231 -11.39 22.39 6.01
C ARG A 231 -11.26 21.62 7.32
N ALA A 232 -11.37 20.30 7.23
CA ALA A 232 -11.27 19.40 8.38
C ALA A 232 -10.80 18.02 7.92
N THR A 233 -10.07 17.34 8.79
CA THR A 233 -9.60 15.97 8.58
C THR A 233 -9.77 15.19 9.88
N ALA A 234 -10.30 13.98 9.81
CA ALA A 234 -10.35 13.04 10.91
C ALA A 234 -10.13 11.63 10.36
N GLY A 235 -10.04 10.62 11.22
CA GLY A 235 -9.82 9.26 10.76
C GLY A 235 -9.28 8.35 11.84
N ASP A 236 -9.02 7.11 11.45
CA ASP A 236 -8.33 6.11 12.23
C ASP A 236 -7.17 5.53 11.42
N THR A 237 -5.96 5.70 11.97
CA THR A 237 -4.71 5.27 11.34
C THR A 237 -4.46 3.77 11.44
N HIS A 238 -5.29 3.01 12.16
CA HIS A 238 -5.20 1.56 12.34
C HIS A 238 -6.54 0.87 12.07
N LEU A 239 -7.33 1.41 11.13
CA LEU A 239 -8.56 0.81 10.65
C LEU A 239 -8.51 0.68 9.13
N GLY A 240 -8.72 -0.51 8.58
CA GLY A 240 -8.85 -0.68 7.15
C GLY A 240 -9.25 -2.08 6.71
N GLY A 241 -9.04 -2.34 5.42
CA GLY A 241 -9.33 -3.63 4.79
C GLY A 241 -8.72 -4.85 5.49
N GLU A 242 -7.55 -4.70 6.11
CA GLU A 242 -6.87 -5.78 6.83
C GLU A 242 -7.59 -6.19 8.12
N ASP A 243 -8.31 -5.28 8.77
CA ASP A 243 -9.12 -5.59 9.95
C ASP A 243 -10.34 -6.44 9.58
N PHE A 244 -10.93 -6.16 8.42
CA PHE A 244 -11.99 -7.01 7.87
C PHE A 244 -11.44 -8.41 7.53
N ASP A 245 -10.24 -8.48 6.94
CA ASP A 245 -9.57 -9.76 6.67
C ASP A 245 -9.31 -10.52 7.98
N ASN A 246 -8.87 -9.84 9.04
CA ASN A 246 -8.65 -10.41 10.37
C ASN A 246 -9.94 -11.02 10.93
N ARG A 247 -11.08 -10.34 10.81
CA ARG A 247 -12.37 -10.85 11.30
C ARG A 247 -12.81 -12.11 10.53
N ILE A 248 -12.63 -12.12 9.21
CA ILE A 248 -12.94 -13.29 8.37
C ILE A 248 -12.00 -14.46 8.71
N VAL A 249 -10.70 -14.20 8.90
CA VAL A 249 -9.73 -15.22 9.35
C VAL A 249 -10.12 -15.80 10.71
N ALA A 250 -10.47 -14.96 11.68
CA ALA A 250 -10.86 -15.41 13.02
C ALA A 250 -12.11 -16.29 12.98
N HIS A 251 -13.10 -15.93 12.15
CA HIS A 251 -14.29 -16.74 11.93
C HIS A 251 -13.94 -18.14 11.38
N PHE A 252 -13.15 -18.20 10.30
CA PHE A 252 -12.75 -19.49 9.72
C PHE A 252 -11.84 -20.31 10.63
N ALA A 253 -10.97 -19.68 11.42
CA ALA A 253 -10.13 -20.38 12.40
C ALA A 253 -10.98 -21.02 13.50
N ALA A 254 -11.99 -20.31 14.01
CA ALA A 254 -12.93 -20.84 15.00
C ALA A 254 -13.77 -22.00 14.43
N GLU A 255 -14.26 -21.87 13.19
CA GLU A 255 -14.99 -22.94 12.50
C GLU A 255 -14.11 -24.17 12.26
N PHE A 256 -12.83 -23.97 11.93
CA PHE A 256 -11.87 -25.05 11.77
C PHE A 256 -11.62 -25.79 13.09
N GLN A 257 -11.37 -25.06 14.18
CA GLN A 257 -11.25 -25.64 15.52
C GLN A 257 -12.51 -26.43 15.89
N ARG A 258 -13.70 -25.88 15.62
CA ARG A 258 -14.99 -26.54 15.91
C ARG A 258 -15.18 -27.83 15.11
N LYS A 259 -14.86 -27.84 13.82
CA LYS A 259 -15.09 -28.99 12.92
C LYS A 259 -14.00 -30.07 13.04
N TYR A 260 -12.76 -29.69 13.34
CA TYR A 260 -11.60 -30.59 13.26
C TYR A 260 -10.83 -30.74 14.58
N ASN A 261 -11.15 -29.95 15.60
CA ASN A 261 -10.48 -29.96 16.90
C ASN A 261 -8.96 -29.70 16.82
N GLU A 262 -8.53 -28.92 15.83
CA GLU A 262 -7.15 -28.47 15.62
C GLU A 262 -7.08 -26.94 15.56
N ASP A 263 -6.06 -26.34 16.16
CA ASP A 263 -5.89 -24.89 16.18
C ASP A 263 -4.96 -24.44 15.04
N LEU A 264 -5.52 -23.69 14.08
CA LEU A 264 -4.77 -23.10 12.97
C LEU A 264 -3.77 -22.02 13.41
N SER A 265 -3.94 -21.45 14.60
CA SER A 265 -3.06 -20.40 15.14
C SER A 265 -1.63 -20.90 15.37
N GLU A 266 -1.47 -22.20 15.62
CA GLU A 266 -0.18 -22.85 15.84
C GLU A 266 0.64 -23.03 14.54
N ASN A 267 0.03 -22.83 13.37
CA ASN A 267 0.68 -22.97 12.07
C ASN A 267 0.70 -21.63 11.30
N PRO A 268 1.76 -20.81 11.45
CA PRO A 268 1.87 -19.51 10.79
C PRO A 268 1.71 -19.56 9.26
N ARG A 269 2.16 -20.65 8.63
CA ARG A 269 2.05 -20.86 7.18
C ARG A 269 0.60 -21.09 6.77
N ALA A 270 -0.14 -21.91 7.52
CA ALA A 270 -1.56 -22.14 7.28
C ALA A 270 -2.38 -20.86 7.51
N LEU A 271 -2.10 -20.13 8.60
CA LEU A 271 -2.77 -18.87 8.91
C LEU A 271 -2.56 -17.81 7.81
N ARG A 272 -1.35 -17.71 7.23
CA ARG A 272 -1.08 -16.81 6.11
C ARG A 272 -1.83 -17.21 4.84
N ARG A 273 -1.95 -18.51 4.55
CA ARG A 273 -2.74 -19.02 3.42
C ARG A 273 -4.22 -18.69 3.60
N LEU A 274 -4.75 -18.87 4.81
CA LEU A 274 -6.12 -18.51 5.14
C LEU A 274 -6.34 -17.00 4.97
N ARG A 275 -5.47 -16.15 5.50
CA ARG A 275 -5.54 -14.68 5.32
C ARG A 275 -5.58 -14.27 3.84
N THR A 276 -4.78 -14.89 3.00
CA THR A 276 -4.78 -14.63 1.55
C THR A 276 -6.11 -15.04 0.90
N ALA A 277 -6.68 -16.16 1.33
CA ALA A 277 -7.99 -16.60 0.87
C ALA A 277 -9.12 -15.68 1.37
N SER A 278 -9.04 -15.21 2.63
CA SER A 278 -9.98 -14.26 3.23
C SER A 278 -9.98 -12.91 2.51
N GLU A 279 -8.80 -12.36 2.17
CA GLU A 279 -8.71 -11.12 1.37
C GLU A 279 -9.40 -11.29 0.02
N ARG A 280 -9.19 -12.44 -0.65
CA ARG A 280 -9.86 -12.75 -1.93
C ARG A 280 -11.36 -12.89 -1.77
N ALA A 281 -11.83 -13.59 -0.73
CA ALA A 281 -13.24 -13.77 -0.43
C ALA A 281 -13.93 -12.43 -0.17
N LYS A 282 -13.35 -11.57 0.67
CA LYS A 282 -13.83 -10.20 0.95
C LYS A 282 -14.05 -9.41 -0.34
N ARG A 283 -13.11 -9.48 -1.28
CA ARG A 283 -13.21 -8.79 -2.58
C ARG A 283 -14.36 -9.33 -3.44
N ILE A 284 -14.54 -10.66 -3.49
CA ILE A 284 -15.64 -11.29 -4.24
C ILE A 284 -17.00 -10.91 -3.63
N LEU A 285 -17.09 -10.93 -2.30
CA LEU A 285 -18.31 -10.55 -1.56
C LEU A 285 -18.68 -9.07 -1.68
N SER A 286 -17.80 -8.23 -2.24
CA SER A 286 -18.14 -6.82 -2.51
C SER A 286 -19.12 -6.66 -3.68
N THR A 287 -19.24 -7.69 -4.53
CA THR A 287 -20.18 -7.70 -5.68
C THR A 287 -21.14 -8.89 -5.67
N ASN A 288 -20.86 -9.91 -4.85
CA ASN A 288 -21.62 -11.14 -4.79
C ASN A 288 -22.19 -11.36 -3.38
N ILE A 289 -23.33 -12.06 -3.29
CA ILE A 289 -23.99 -12.34 -2.01
C ILE A 289 -23.33 -13.51 -1.26
N GLU A 290 -22.67 -14.42 -1.98
CA GLU A 290 -21.96 -15.58 -1.42
C GLU A 290 -20.65 -15.85 -2.17
N THR A 291 -19.71 -16.55 -1.52
CA THR A 291 -18.46 -17.02 -2.15
C THR A 291 -17.97 -18.32 -1.53
N THR A 292 -17.23 -19.12 -2.31
CA THR A 292 -16.52 -20.31 -1.81
C THR A 292 -15.03 -20.03 -1.75
N THR A 293 -14.40 -20.30 -0.61
CA THR A 293 -12.94 -20.15 -0.42
C THR A 293 -12.21 -21.43 -0.80
N ALA A 294 -12.21 -21.83 -2.08
CA ALA A 294 -11.48 -23.04 -2.49
C ALA A 294 -9.95 -22.83 -2.47
N LYS A 295 -9.29 -23.22 -1.36
CA LYS A 295 -7.86 -23.57 -1.34
C LYS A 295 -7.62 -24.62 -0.27
N THR A 296 -7.18 -25.79 -0.68
CA THR A 296 -6.76 -26.86 0.23
C THR A 296 -5.80 -26.36 1.29
N LEU A 297 -6.27 -26.11 2.52
CA LEU A 297 -5.37 -25.92 3.64
C LEU A 297 -4.69 -27.28 3.84
N VAL A 298 -3.36 -27.31 3.85
CA VAL A 298 -2.62 -28.52 4.22
C VAL A 298 -2.01 -28.17 5.56
N VAL A 299 -2.58 -28.73 6.62
CA VAL A 299 -2.22 -28.41 8.02
C VAL A 299 -1.17 -29.40 8.53
N SER A 300 -1.18 -30.66 8.04
CA SER A 300 -0.16 -31.68 8.32
C SER A 300 -0.02 -32.70 7.16
N PRO A 301 1.04 -33.53 7.12
CA PRO A 301 1.20 -34.59 6.11
C PRO A 301 0.09 -35.63 6.09
N ARG A 302 -0.78 -35.65 7.11
CA ARG A 302 -1.91 -36.59 7.24
C ARG A 302 -3.26 -35.98 6.87
N VAL A 303 -3.34 -34.66 6.62
CA VAL A 303 -4.63 -34.02 6.32
C VAL A 303 -4.52 -33.00 5.19
N THR A 304 -5.19 -33.33 4.09
CA THR A 304 -5.37 -32.50 2.90
C THR A 304 -6.83 -32.07 2.91
N TYR A 305 -7.12 -30.78 3.13
CA TYR A 305 -8.50 -30.30 3.24
C TYR A 305 -9.04 -29.84 1.90
N ASP A 306 -10.30 -30.09 1.57
CA ASP A 306 -10.99 -29.38 0.49
C ASP A 306 -11.97 -28.37 1.11
N LEU A 307 -11.87 -27.10 0.71
CA LEU A 307 -12.71 -26.02 1.26
C LEU A 307 -14.05 -25.89 0.51
N GLU A 308 -14.38 -26.82 -0.39
CA GLU A 308 -15.59 -26.77 -1.22
C GLU A 308 -16.92 -26.85 -0.42
N GLU A 309 -16.90 -27.32 0.83
CA GLU A 309 -18.15 -27.55 1.58
C GLU A 309 -18.60 -26.39 2.49
N ASN A 310 -17.79 -25.36 2.70
CA ASN A 310 -18.18 -24.24 3.56
C ASN A 310 -18.60 -23.04 2.71
N ARG A 311 -19.92 -22.92 2.45
CA ARG A 311 -20.54 -21.70 1.93
C ARG A 311 -20.35 -20.57 2.95
N CYS A 312 -19.84 -19.44 2.49
CA CYS A 312 -19.78 -18.18 3.25
C CYS A 312 -20.81 -17.21 2.69
#